data_AF-A0AAP5I6S0-F1
#
_entry.id   AF-A0AAP5I6S0-F1
#
_cell.length_a   1.000
_cell.length_b   1.000
_cell.length_c   1.000
_cell.angle_alpha   90.00
_cell.angle_beta   90.00
_cell.angle_gamma   90.00
#
_symmetry.space_group_name_H-M   'P 1'
#
loop_
_entity.id
_entity.type
_entity.pdbx_description
1 polymer ?
#
loop_
_entity_poly.entity_id
_entity_poly.type
_entity_poly.pdbx_seq_one_letter_code
_entity_poly.pdbx_strand_id
1 'polypeptide(L)'
;MNFLTYIVHLASSSAVAYYSASQIRDPKTRPNVLVDLQQAELGTVSFLQALSDRATAEGNARLAEKLTKHAADEKRHGLIFTHALKEINKQGINLPSKTDRQRSKELYRVSFTAYYEGYTEEQLKANVIDWDVFMASTYILELDGSGELTRMANALPEDNQSDRKLKLGMLSIAKDETYHAAYLYEAMMERMSATQVQKLVDHWRTRKLNALMAIAGTLL
;
A
#
# COMPACT_ATOMS: atom_id res chain seq x y z
N MET A 1 -14.81 6.04 -14.35
CA MET A 1 -14.07 4.99 -15.08
C MET A 1 -15.02 4.38 -16.11
N ASN A 2 -14.54 3.82 -17.23
CA ASN A 2 -15.45 3.16 -18.19
C ASN A 2 -15.87 1.75 -17.69
N PHE A 3 -16.96 1.21 -18.23
CA PHE A 3 -17.56 -0.06 -17.78
C PHE A 3 -16.62 -1.27 -17.95
N LEU A 4 -15.88 -1.35 -19.05
CA LEU A 4 -14.94 -2.45 -19.29
C LEU A 4 -13.79 -2.42 -18.27
N THR A 5 -13.19 -1.25 -18.04
CA THR A 5 -12.15 -1.07 -17.02
C THR A 5 -12.67 -1.40 -15.63
N TYR A 6 -13.95 -1.13 -15.34
CA TYR A 6 -14.59 -1.53 -14.08
C TYR A 6 -14.68 -3.07 -13.92
N ILE A 7 -15.11 -3.79 -14.96
CA ILE A 7 -15.15 -5.27 -14.92
C ILE A 7 -13.74 -5.85 -14.71
N VAL A 8 -12.75 -5.36 -15.45
CA VAL A 8 -11.37 -5.84 -15.32
C VAL A 8 -10.85 -5.52 -13.92
N HIS A 9 -11.09 -4.32 -13.39
CA HIS A 9 -10.74 -3.98 -12.01
C HIS A 9 -11.36 -4.94 -11.00
N LEU A 10 -12.65 -5.29 -11.14
CA LEU A 10 -13.31 -6.23 -10.23
C LEU A 10 -12.68 -7.62 -10.30
N ALA A 11 -12.41 -8.13 -11.50
CA ALA A 11 -11.78 -9.43 -11.71
C ALA A 11 -10.35 -9.47 -11.16
N SER A 12 -9.52 -8.47 -11.48
CA SER A 12 -8.14 -8.34 -10.99
C SER A 12 -8.09 -8.20 -9.48
N SER A 13 -8.92 -7.35 -8.88
CA SER A 13 -8.99 -7.18 -7.42
C SER A 13 -9.40 -8.48 -6.71
N SER A 14 -10.30 -9.27 -7.31
CA SER A 14 -10.70 -10.58 -6.77
C SER A 14 -9.57 -11.61 -6.85
N ALA A 15 -8.83 -11.63 -7.96
CA ALA A 15 -7.68 -12.51 -8.15
C ALA A 15 -6.54 -12.16 -7.17
N VAL A 16 -6.19 -10.88 -7.03
CA VAL A 16 -5.19 -10.39 -6.06
C VAL A 16 -5.63 -10.74 -4.64
N ALA A 17 -6.90 -10.51 -4.30
CA ALA A 17 -7.43 -10.85 -2.99
C ALA A 17 -7.29 -12.34 -2.66
N TYR A 18 -7.68 -13.21 -3.59
CA TYR A 18 -7.55 -14.67 -3.41
C TYR A 18 -6.08 -15.08 -3.28
N TYR A 19 -5.22 -14.58 -4.17
CA TYR A 19 -3.80 -14.87 -4.17
C TYR A 19 -3.15 -14.43 -2.85
N SER A 20 -3.27 -13.16 -2.45
CA SER A 20 -2.69 -12.65 -1.21
C SER A 20 -3.22 -13.37 0.04
N ALA A 21 -4.52 -13.68 0.08
CA ALA A 21 -5.11 -14.47 1.16
C ALA A 21 -4.53 -15.89 1.24
N SER A 22 -4.32 -16.55 0.10
CA SER A 22 -3.69 -17.87 0.07
C SER A 22 -2.23 -17.83 0.54
N GLN A 23 -1.47 -16.80 0.12
CA GLN A 23 -0.05 -16.65 0.45
C GLN A 23 0.18 -16.33 1.94
N ILE A 24 -0.66 -15.49 2.56
CA ILE A 24 -0.53 -15.20 3.99
C ILE A 24 -0.98 -16.39 4.86
N ARG A 25 -1.94 -17.18 4.38
CA ARG A 25 -2.45 -18.35 5.11
C ARG A 25 -1.42 -19.46 5.16
N ASP A 26 -0.74 -19.76 4.06
CA ASP A 26 0.29 -20.81 3.99
C ASP A 26 1.55 -20.41 4.80
N PRO A 27 1.93 -21.18 5.84
CA PRO A 27 3.13 -20.90 6.65
C PRO A 27 4.44 -20.80 5.86
N LYS A 28 4.54 -21.43 4.68
CA LYS A 28 5.75 -21.40 3.85
C LYS A 28 5.90 -20.08 3.09
N THR A 29 4.81 -19.50 2.63
CA THR A 29 4.81 -18.25 1.83
C THR A 29 4.56 -17.01 2.67
N ARG A 30 3.93 -17.16 3.85
CA ARG A 30 3.66 -16.08 4.80
C ARG A 30 4.89 -15.20 5.12
N PRO A 31 6.10 -15.75 5.35
CA PRO A 31 7.27 -14.91 5.64
C PRO A 31 7.62 -13.95 4.49
N ASN A 32 7.40 -14.36 3.23
CA ASN A 32 7.63 -13.51 2.06
C ASN A 32 6.68 -12.32 2.07
N VAL A 33 5.37 -12.60 2.21
CA VAL A 33 4.32 -11.57 2.28
C VAL A 33 4.59 -10.57 3.40
N LEU A 34 4.95 -11.06 4.59
CA LEU A 34 5.22 -10.20 5.74
C LEU A 34 6.47 -9.35 5.58
N VAL A 35 7.51 -9.85 4.91
CA VAL A 35 8.71 -9.05 4.59
C VAL A 35 8.38 -7.96 3.56
N ASP A 36 7.59 -8.28 2.54
CA ASP A 36 7.20 -7.31 1.51
C ASP A 36 6.32 -6.21 2.13
N LEU A 37 5.34 -6.56 2.96
CA LEU A 37 4.52 -5.61 3.71
C LEU A 37 5.38 -4.74 4.65
N GLN A 38 6.25 -5.35 5.45
CA GLN A 38 7.18 -4.60 6.33
C GLN A 38 8.00 -3.56 5.55
N GLN A 39 8.53 -3.94 4.38
CA GLN A 39 9.34 -3.05 3.55
C GLN A 39 8.52 -1.91 2.95
N ALA A 40 7.27 -2.19 2.54
CA ALA A 40 6.35 -1.16 2.06
C ALA A 40 6.09 -0.11 3.14
N GLU A 41 5.62 -0.52 4.34
CA GLU A 41 5.26 0.44 5.39
C GLU A 41 6.47 1.24 5.87
N LEU A 42 7.61 0.58 6.13
CA LEU A 42 8.80 1.30 6.62
C LEU A 42 9.44 2.18 5.53
N GLY A 43 9.25 1.81 4.26
CA GLY A 43 9.82 2.52 3.11
C GLY A 43 9.19 3.89 2.85
N THR A 44 7.94 4.11 3.27
CA THR A 44 7.19 5.34 3.04
C THR A 44 7.40 6.41 4.12
N VAL A 45 7.85 6.02 5.32
CA VAL A 45 7.98 6.91 6.49
C VAL A 45 8.76 8.19 6.18
N SER A 46 9.95 8.08 5.62
CA SER A 46 10.79 9.26 5.31
C SER A 46 10.19 10.14 4.22
N PHE A 47 9.47 9.54 3.27
CA PHE A 47 8.78 10.28 2.21
C PHE A 47 7.61 11.10 2.78
N LEU A 48 6.79 10.50 3.64
CA LEU A 48 5.67 11.17 4.32
C LEU A 48 6.14 12.28 5.27
N GLN A 49 7.26 12.06 5.98
CA GLN A 49 7.89 13.11 6.80
C GLN A 49 8.33 14.30 5.95
N ALA A 50 9.01 14.06 4.83
CA ALA A 50 9.41 15.13 3.93
C ALA A 50 8.21 15.88 3.32
N LEU A 51 7.11 15.19 3.02
CA LEU A 51 5.86 15.83 2.59
C LEU A 51 5.23 16.66 3.70
N SER A 52 5.29 16.21 4.96
CA SER A 52 4.82 16.97 6.11
C SER A 52 5.62 18.27 6.29
N ASP A 53 6.94 18.20 6.20
CA ASP A 53 7.82 19.36 6.28
C ASP A 53 7.51 20.35 5.15
N ARG A 54 7.30 19.85 3.94
CA ARG A 54 6.88 20.67 2.80
C ARG A 54 5.52 21.31 3.02
N ALA A 55 4.51 20.56 3.46
CA ALA A 55 3.18 21.10 3.73
C ALA A 55 3.24 22.22 4.79
N THR A 56 4.11 22.07 5.79
CA THR A 56 4.38 23.12 6.79
C THR A 56 4.99 24.36 6.14
N ALA A 57 6.02 24.19 5.30
CA ALA A 57 6.67 25.29 4.59
C ALA A 57 5.73 26.04 3.62
N GLU A 58 4.75 25.33 3.06
CA GLU A 58 3.70 25.91 2.21
C GLU A 58 2.53 26.51 3.00
N GLY A 59 2.57 26.50 4.34
CA GLY A 59 1.55 27.07 5.20
C GLY A 59 0.29 26.20 5.36
N ASN A 60 0.32 24.94 4.94
CA ASN A 60 -0.79 24.00 5.10
C ASN A 60 -0.61 23.14 6.37
N ALA A 61 -0.84 23.75 7.53
CA ALA A 61 -0.68 23.11 8.83
C ALA A 61 -1.55 21.85 9.02
N ARG A 62 -2.78 21.86 8.48
CA ARG A 62 -3.69 20.70 8.57
C ARG A 62 -3.15 19.50 7.80
N LEU A 63 -2.66 19.71 6.57
CA LEU A 63 -2.07 18.63 5.77
C LEU A 63 -0.78 18.10 6.42
N ALA A 64 0.06 18.99 6.94
CA ALA A 64 1.27 18.61 7.67
C ALA A 64 0.96 17.71 8.87
N GLU A 65 -0.04 18.06 9.69
CA GLU A 65 -0.47 17.23 10.82
C GLU A 65 -0.93 15.84 10.38
N LYS A 66 -1.76 15.77 9.33
CA LYS A 66 -2.24 14.48 8.78
C LYS A 66 -1.08 13.63 8.27
N LEU A 67 -0.12 14.21 7.55
CA LEU A 67 1.07 13.52 7.05
C LEU A 67 2.02 13.07 8.16
N THR A 68 2.20 13.90 9.20
CA THR A 68 2.97 13.51 10.39
C THR A 68 2.34 12.29 11.06
N LYS A 69 1.01 12.29 11.23
CA LYS A 69 0.28 11.13 11.77
C LYS A 69 0.42 9.92 10.86
N HIS A 70 0.23 10.09 9.55
CA HIS A 70 0.40 9.02 8.56
C HIS A 70 1.78 8.36 8.68
N ALA A 71 2.87 9.15 8.70
CA ALA A 71 4.22 8.62 8.87
C ALA A 71 4.43 7.85 10.19
N ALA A 72 3.78 8.30 11.27
CA ALA A 72 3.84 7.62 12.57
C ALA A 72 3.08 6.29 12.56
N ASP A 73 1.94 6.25 11.86
CA ASP A 73 1.14 5.06 11.65
C ASP A 73 1.92 4.05 10.78
N GLU A 74 2.54 4.46 9.67
CA GLU A 74 3.38 3.59 8.84
C GLU A 74 4.56 2.97 9.59
N LYS A 75 5.20 3.76 10.45
CA LYS A 75 6.25 3.24 11.33
C LYS A 75 5.70 2.15 12.27
N ARG A 76 4.51 2.34 12.83
CA ARG A 76 3.86 1.34 13.69
C ARG A 76 3.45 0.11 12.89
N HIS A 77 2.93 0.27 11.67
CA HIS A 77 2.54 -0.83 10.78
C HIS A 77 3.75 -1.73 10.49
N GLY A 78 4.87 -1.15 10.09
CA GLY A 78 6.12 -1.87 9.88
C GLY A 78 6.62 -2.61 11.13
N LEU A 79 6.43 -2.04 12.32
CA LEU A 79 6.77 -2.72 13.59
C LEU A 79 5.88 -3.93 13.87
N ILE A 80 4.58 -3.89 13.54
CA ILE A 80 3.68 -5.04 13.67
C ILE A 80 4.22 -6.22 12.84
N PHE A 81 4.58 -6.00 11.59
CA PHE A 81 5.16 -7.03 10.73
C PHE A 81 6.55 -7.48 11.22
N THR A 82 7.37 -6.56 11.71
CA THR A 82 8.65 -6.87 12.34
C THR A 82 8.49 -7.86 13.51
N HIS A 83 7.50 -7.62 14.37
CA HIS A 83 7.22 -8.52 15.49
C HIS A 83 6.73 -9.89 15.01
N ALA A 84 5.84 -9.95 14.01
CA ALA A 84 5.37 -11.21 13.45
C ALA A 84 6.51 -12.05 12.83
N LEU A 85 7.40 -11.41 12.06
CA LEU A 85 8.57 -12.07 11.47
C LEU A 85 9.54 -12.62 12.53
N LYS A 86 9.72 -11.90 13.65
CA LYS A 86 10.51 -12.39 14.79
C LYS A 86 9.90 -13.66 15.40
N GLU A 87 8.58 -13.71 15.57
CA GLU A 87 7.90 -14.90 16.09
C GLU A 87 7.98 -16.10 15.13
N ILE A 88 7.84 -15.85 13.82
CA ILE A 88 8.03 -16.89 12.78
C ILE A 88 9.45 -17.45 12.80
N ASN A 89 10.47 -16.59 12.90
CA ASN A 89 11.87 -17.03 12.95
C ASN A 89 12.17 -17.86 14.21
N LYS A 90 11.54 -17.53 15.36
CA LYS A 90 11.63 -18.34 16.59
C LYS A 90 11.03 -19.74 16.44
N GLN A 91 10.07 -19.92 15.52
CA GLN A 91 9.46 -21.22 15.20
C GLN A 91 10.32 -22.05 14.22
N GLY A 92 11.52 -21.59 13.85
CA GLY A 92 12.41 -22.29 12.93
C GLY A 92 11.99 -22.21 11.46
N ILE A 93 11.03 -21.35 11.12
CA ILE A 93 10.63 -21.09 9.74
C ILE A 93 11.61 -20.10 9.13
N ASN A 94 12.22 -20.48 8.00
CA ASN A 94 13.20 -19.64 7.31
C ASN A 94 12.55 -18.38 6.73
N LEU A 95 13.24 -17.26 6.91
CA LEU A 95 12.90 -15.99 6.26
C LEU A 95 13.30 -16.00 4.77
N PRO A 96 12.74 -15.10 3.95
CA PRO A 96 12.95 -15.09 2.50
C PRO A 96 14.43 -14.98 2.14
N SER A 97 14.86 -15.71 1.11
CA SER A 97 16.24 -15.69 0.65
C SER A 97 16.62 -14.34 0.01
N LYS A 98 17.90 -14.17 -0.34
CA LYS A 98 18.34 -13.01 -1.13
C LYS A 98 17.69 -13.00 -2.51
N THR A 99 17.56 -14.17 -3.14
CA THR A 99 16.94 -14.34 -4.46
C THR A 99 15.46 -13.97 -4.43
N ASP A 100 14.72 -14.41 -3.42
CA ASP A 100 13.29 -14.08 -3.27
C ASP A 100 13.09 -12.57 -3.15
N ARG A 101 13.94 -11.91 -2.35
CA ARG A 101 13.91 -10.45 -2.20
C ARG A 101 14.30 -9.70 -3.47
N GLN A 102 15.21 -10.23 -4.28
CA GLN A 102 15.55 -9.64 -5.58
C GLN A 102 14.37 -9.72 -6.55
N ARG A 103 13.67 -10.86 -6.59
CA ARG A 103 12.48 -11.03 -7.41
C ARG A 103 11.36 -10.08 -6.98
N SER A 104 11.09 -9.98 -5.68
CA SER A 104 10.10 -9.04 -5.14
C SER A 104 10.42 -7.59 -5.53
N LYS A 105 11.68 -7.17 -5.38
CA LYS A 105 12.14 -5.84 -5.81
C LYS A 105 11.94 -5.58 -7.30
N GLU A 106 12.17 -6.57 -8.15
CA GLU A 106 11.95 -6.42 -9.58
C GLU A 106 10.47 -6.26 -9.92
N LEU A 107 9.59 -7.07 -9.31
CA LEU A 107 8.14 -6.94 -9.49
C LEU A 107 7.63 -5.59 -8.97
N TYR A 108 8.16 -5.12 -7.84
CA TYR A 108 7.87 -3.78 -7.33
C TYR A 108 8.30 -2.70 -8.34
N ARG A 109 9.50 -2.82 -8.93
CA ARG A 109 10.00 -1.87 -9.94
C ARG A 109 9.08 -1.83 -11.16
N VAL A 110 8.69 -2.99 -11.70
CA VAL A 110 7.75 -3.10 -12.83
C VAL A 110 6.42 -2.43 -12.49
N SER A 111 5.85 -2.77 -11.32
CA SER A 111 4.60 -2.17 -10.85
C SER A 111 4.71 -0.66 -10.71
N PHE A 112 5.80 -0.17 -10.11
CA PHE A 112 6.03 1.25 -9.87
C PHE A 112 6.15 2.03 -11.18
N THR A 113 6.96 1.53 -12.13
CA THR A 113 7.12 2.15 -13.45
C THR A 113 5.80 2.21 -14.21
N ALA A 114 4.99 1.15 -14.18
CA ALA A 114 3.68 1.15 -14.83
C ALA A 114 2.67 2.07 -14.12
N TYR A 115 2.69 2.12 -12.78
CA TYR A 115 1.77 2.95 -12.00
C TYR A 115 2.03 4.44 -12.24
N TYR A 116 3.30 4.84 -12.23
CA TYR A 116 3.75 6.21 -12.44
C TYR A 116 4.22 6.48 -13.89
N GLU A 117 3.70 5.73 -14.88
CA GLU A 117 4.04 5.94 -16.28
C GLU A 117 3.91 7.41 -16.71
N GLY A 118 4.98 7.97 -17.31
CA GLY A 118 5.04 9.38 -17.71
C GLY A 118 5.54 10.35 -16.64
N TYR A 119 5.86 9.88 -15.43
CA TYR A 119 6.57 10.66 -14.42
C TYR A 119 8.03 10.20 -14.32
N THR A 120 8.96 11.15 -14.17
CA THR A 120 10.36 10.83 -13.82
C THR A 120 10.50 10.62 -12.32
N GLU A 121 11.57 9.93 -11.89
CA GLU A 121 11.86 9.77 -10.46
C GLU A 121 12.02 11.12 -9.75
N GLU A 122 12.58 12.12 -10.43
CA GLU A 122 12.71 13.49 -9.91
C GLU A 122 11.35 14.10 -9.61
N GLN A 123 10.36 13.92 -10.49
CA GLN A 123 9.01 14.45 -10.31
C GLN A 123 8.26 13.76 -9.17
N LEU A 124 8.70 12.58 -8.74
CA LEU A 124 8.07 11.82 -7.66
C LEU A 124 8.74 12.06 -6.30
N LYS A 125 9.75 12.93 -6.21
CA LYS A 125 10.38 13.28 -4.94
C LYS A 125 9.45 14.16 -4.09
N ALA A 126 9.43 13.92 -2.77
CA ALA A 126 8.52 14.59 -1.84
C ALA A 126 8.56 16.13 -1.93
N ASN A 127 9.73 16.70 -2.19
CA ASN A 127 9.94 18.14 -2.26
C ASN A 127 9.32 18.80 -3.51
N VAL A 128 8.99 18.04 -4.55
CA VAL A 128 8.52 18.59 -5.84
C VAL A 128 7.32 17.88 -6.44
N ILE A 129 6.92 16.71 -5.90
CA ILE A 129 5.76 15.98 -6.40
C ILE A 129 4.51 16.85 -6.42
N ASP A 130 3.77 16.82 -7.51
CA ASP A 130 2.51 17.53 -7.59
C ASP A 130 1.53 16.97 -6.53
N TRP A 131 0.82 17.85 -5.81
CA TRP A 131 -0.06 17.44 -4.73
C TRP A 131 -1.20 16.56 -5.21
N ASP A 132 -1.74 16.81 -6.40
CA ASP A 132 -2.83 16.03 -6.96
C ASP A 132 -2.32 14.63 -7.37
N VAL A 133 -1.07 14.55 -7.85
CA VAL A 133 -0.37 13.27 -8.10
C VAL A 133 -0.18 12.47 -6.81
N PHE A 134 0.39 13.08 -5.77
CA PHE A 134 0.56 12.41 -4.48
C PHE A 134 -0.78 11.97 -3.90
N MET A 135 -1.72 12.91 -3.69
CA MET A 135 -2.97 12.63 -2.98
C MET A 135 -3.78 11.55 -3.67
N ALA A 136 -3.95 11.64 -4.99
CA ALA A 136 -4.77 10.68 -5.70
C ALA A 136 -4.07 9.32 -5.88
N SER A 137 -2.77 9.30 -6.17
CA SER A 137 -2.04 8.03 -6.31
C SER A 137 -2.00 7.27 -4.98
N THR A 138 -1.73 7.96 -3.88
CA THR A 138 -1.71 7.38 -2.54
C THR A 138 -3.12 7.00 -2.07
N TYR A 139 -4.14 7.82 -2.34
CA TYR A 139 -5.54 7.48 -2.02
C TYR A 139 -5.96 6.09 -2.58
N ILE A 140 -5.60 5.78 -3.83
CA ILE A 140 -5.89 4.47 -4.42
C ILE A 140 -5.14 3.35 -3.71
N LEU A 141 -3.86 3.57 -3.39
CA LEU A 141 -3.02 2.57 -2.73
C LEU A 141 -3.51 2.26 -1.31
N GLU A 142 -3.82 3.28 -0.50
CA GLU A 142 -4.31 3.05 0.88
C GLU A 142 -5.70 2.43 0.88
N LEU A 143 -6.59 2.89 -0.01
CA LEU A 143 -7.95 2.34 -0.08
C LEU A 143 -7.92 0.85 -0.46
N ASP A 144 -7.11 0.46 -1.44
CA ASP A 144 -6.98 -0.94 -1.82
C ASP A 144 -6.23 -1.76 -0.79
N GLY A 145 -5.14 -1.21 -0.25
CA GLY A 145 -4.32 -1.79 0.81
C GLY A 145 -5.17 -2.13 2.04
N SER A 146 -6.07 -1.24 2.47
CA SER A 146 -6.99 -1.48 3.58
C SER A 146 -7.86 -2.74 3.37
N GLY A 147 -8.39 -2.90 2.14
CA GLY A 147 -9.21 -4.04 1.77
C GLY A 147 -8.39 -5.33 1.68
N GLU A 148 -7.18 -5.25 1.11
CA GLU A 148 -6.27 -6.39 0.99
C GLU A 148 -5.80 -6.89 2.36
N LEU A 149 -5.39 -5.98 3.25
CA LEU A 149 -5.03 -6.29 4.64
C LEU A 149 -6.18 -6.94 5.40
N THR A 150 -7.41 -6.42 5.26
CA THR A 150 -8.60 -7.01 5.89
C THR A 150 -8.82 -8.44 5.42
N ARG A 151 -8.73 -8.70 4.11
CA ARG A 151 -8.92 -10.04 3.54
C ARG A 151 -7.81 -11.00 3.97
N MET A 152 -6.56 -10.56 3.93
CA MET A 152 -5.43 -11.33 4.41
C MET A 152 -5.55 -11.67 5.90
N ALA A 153 -5.92 -10.69 6.74
CA ALA A 153 -6.12 -10.89 8.17
C ALA A 153 -7.20 -11.95 8.44
N ASN A 154 -8.30 -11.92 7.68
CA ASN A 154 -9.38 -12.89 7.80
C ASN A 154 -9.02 -14.30 7.28
N ALA A 155 -7.98 -14.43 6.46
CA ALA A 155 -7.48 -15.71 5.97
C ALA A 155 -6.53 -16.42 6.95
N LEU A 156 -5.99 -15.71 7.94
CA LEU A 156 -5.09 -16.27 8.95
C LEU A 156 -5.80 -17.33 9.82
N PRO A 157 -5.10 -18.40 10.23
CA PRO A 157 -5.61 -19.34 11.23
C PRO A 157 -5.86 -18.66 12.56
N GLU A 158 -6.78 -19.21 13.37
CA GLU A 158 -7.04 -18.72 14.73
C GLU A 158 -6.53 -19.67 15.82
N ASP A 159 -5.80 -20.72 15.42
CA ASP A 159 -5.48 -21.84 16.29
C ASP A 159 -4.45 -21.47 17.38
N ASN A 160 -3.53 -20.55 17.07
CA ASN A 160 -2.47 -20.14 17.99
C ASN A 160 -2.47 -18.62 18.27
N GLN A 161 -1.80 -18.23 19.36
CA GLN A 161 -1.77 -16.84 19.83
C GLN A 161 -1.01 -15.92 18.87
N SER A 162 0.02 -16.42 18.19
CA SER A 162 0.82 -15.63 17.24
C SER A 162 -0.03 -15.20 16.04
N ASP A 163 -0.76 -16.13 15.45
CA ASP A 163 -1.63 -15.87 14.29
C ASP A 163 -2.80 -14.95 14.67
N ARG A 164 -3.40 -15.13 15.86
CA ARG A 164 -4.43 -14.20 16.37
C ARG A 164 -3.89 -12.78 16.56
N LYS A 165 -2.67 -12.63 17.09
CA LYS A 165 -2.03 -11.31 17.25
C LYS A 165 -1.73 -10.67 15.90
N LEU A 166 -1.23 -11.44 14.93
CA LEU A 166 -0.99 -10.95 13.58
C LEU A 166 -2.30 -10.50 12.91
N LYS A 167 -3.37 -11.30 13.00
CA LYS A 167 -4.70 -10.94 12.51
C LYS A 167 -5.18 -9.60 13.08
N LEU A 168 -5.14 -9.44 14.40
CA LEU A 168 -5.54 -8.19 15.05
C LEU A 168 -4.66 -7.01 14.63
N GLY A 169 -3.35 -7.24 14.49
CA GLY A 169 -2.41 -6.23 13.99
C GLY A 169 -2.79 -5.77 12.58
N MET A 170 -3.00 -6.70 11.65
CA MET A 170 -3.38 -6.39 10.27
C MET A 170 -4.75 -5.69 10.17
N LEU A 171 -5.72 -6.07 11.00
CA LEU A 171 -7.02 -5.37 11.06
C LEU A 171 -6.88 -3.95 11.61
N SER A 172 -5.95 -3.73 12.55
CA SER A 172 -5.63 -2.37 13.01
C SER A 172 -5.04 -1.53 11.88
N ILE A 173 -4.05 -2.06 11.15
CA ILE A 173 -3.43 -1.39 10.01
C ILE A 173 -4.50 -1.03 8.97
N ALA A 174 -5.36 -1.99 8.59
CA ALA A 174 -6.44 -1.74 7.63
C ALA A 174 -7.38 -0.59 8.02
N LYS A 175 -7.63 -0.41 9.33
CA LYS A 175 -8.42 0.71 9.83
C LYS A 175 -7.69 2.03 9.66
N ASP A 176 -6.39 2.04 9.92
CA ASP A 176 -5.53 3.22 9.74
C ASP A 176 -5.43 3.58 8.25
N GLU A 177 -5.29 2.61 7.34
CA GLU A 177 -5.32 2.86 5.88
C GLU A 177 -6.63 3.44 5.37
N THR A 178 -7.75 3.01 5.97
CA THR A 178 -9.06 3.62 5.65
C THR A 178 -9.07 5.10 6.03
N TYR A 179 -8.46 5.46 7.16
CA TYR A 179 -8.30 6.85 7.58
C TYR A 179 -7.32 7.61 6.68
N HIS A 180 -6.22 6.98 6.25
CA HIS A 180 -5.27 7.58 5.31
C HIS A 180 -5.92 7.93 3.98
N ALA A 181 -6.65 6.98 3.39
CA ALA A 181 -7.46 7.22 2.20
C ALA A 181 -8.47 8.36 2.41
N ALA A 182 -9.17 8.37 3.55
CA ALA A 182 -10.19 9.38 3.82
C ALA A 182 -9.62 10.81 3.84
N TYR A 183 -8.50 11.05 4.54
CA TYR A 183 -7.96 12.41 4.61
C TYR A 183 -7.35 12.85 3.27
N LEU A 184 -6.80 11.93 2.46
CA LEU A 184 -6.28 12.26 1.13
C LEU A 184 -7.43 12.66 0.20
N TYR A 185 -8.57 11.99 0.30
CA TYR A 185 -9.78 12.36 -0.43
C TYR A 185 -10.32 13.73 0.02
N GLU A 186 -10.38 13.98 1.33
CA GLU A 186 -10.74 15.30 1.87
C GLU A 186 -9.81 16.40 1.34
N ALA A 187 -8.50 16.17 1.35
CA ALA A 187 -7.51 17.13 0.86
C ALA A 187 -7.68 17.43 -0.65
N MET A 188 -8.05 16.43 -1.46
CA MET A 188 -8.42 16.68 -2.86
C MET A 188 -9.71 17.52 -2.96
N MET A 189 -10.74 17.20 -2.18
CA MET A 189 -12.02 17.91 -2.17
C MET A 189 -11.91 19.38 -1.73
N GLU A 190 -10.91 19.73 -0.93
CA GLU A 190 -10.60 21.12 -0.56
C GLU A 190 -9.99 21.93 -1.71
N ARG A 191 -9.36 21.26 -2.68
CA ARG A 191 -8.59 21.87 -3.77
C ARG A 191 -9.35 21.93 -5.07
N MET A 192 -10.29 21.02 -5.29
CA MET A 192 -10.99 20.87 -6.56
C MET A 192 -12.43 20.39 -6.37
N SER A 193 -13.27 20.58 -7.39
CA SER A 193 -14.67 20.12 -7.35
C SER A 193 -14.77 18.60 -7.30
N ALA A 194 -15.89 18.07 -6.78
CA ALA A 194 -16.16 16.63 -6.74
C ALA A 194 -15.97 15.93 -8.11
N THR A 195 -16.37 16.60 -9.20
CA THR A 195 -16.18 16.07 -10.56
C THR A 195 -14.72 15.96 -10.95
N GLN A 196 -13.87 16.91 -10.53
CA GLN A 196 -12.43 16.85 -10.78
C GLN A 196 -11.78 15.75 -9.94
N VAL A 197 -12.15 15.63 -8.65
CA VAL A 197 -11.68 14.54 -7.78
C VAL A 197 -12.03 13.19 -8.40
N GLN A 198 -13.28 12.99 -8.83
CA GLN A 198 -13.69 11.73 -9.44
C GLN A 198 -12.89 11.40 -10.70
N LYS A 199 -12.63 12.38 -11.58
CA LYS A 199 -11.80 12.17 -12.77
C LYS A 199 -10.38 11.76 -12.41
N LEU A 200 -9.81 12.38 -11.38
CA LEU A 200 -8.46 12.10 -10.91
C LEU A 200 -8.38 10.69 -10.29
N VAL A 201 -9.35 10.33 -9.44
CA VAL A 201 -9.51 8.98 -8.87
C VAL A 201 -9.64 7.93 -9.98
N ASP A 202 -10.48 8.18 -10.98
CA ASP A 202 -10.66 7.26 -12.12
C ASP A 202 -9.36 7.05 -12.92
N HIS A 203 -8.57 8.12 -13.08
CA HIS A 203 -7.28 8.07 -13.75
C HIS A 203 -6.30 7.17 -12.99
N TRP A 204 -6.17 7.36 -11.68
CA TRP A 204 -5.27 6.54 -10.85
C TRP A 204 -5.75 5.10 -10.66
N ARG A 205 -7.07 4.87 -10.62
CA ARG A 205 -7.65 3.52 -10.69
C ARG A 205 -7.24 2.79 -11.95
N THR A 206 -7.28 3.47 -13.09
CA THR A 206 -6.86 2.90 -14.38
C THR A 206 -5.35 2.59 -14.37
N ARG A 207 -4.52 3.48 -13.83
CA ARG A 207 -3.08 3.24 -13.68
C ARG A 207 -2.77 2.04 -12.77
N LYS A 208 -3.50 1.88 -11.66
CA LYS A 208 -3.34 0.72 -10.78
C LYS A 208 -3.62 -0.57 -11.53
N LEU A 209 -4.67 -0.60 -12.35
CA LEU A 209 -4.98 -1.75 -13.19
C LEU A 209 -3.86 -2.06 -14.19
N ASN A 210 -3.32 -1.04 -14.86
CA ASN A 210 -2.20 -1.21 -15.80
C ASN A 210 -0.97 -1.78 -15.09
N ALA A 211 -0.67 -1.30 -13.87
CA ALA A 211 0.42 -1.84 -13.07
C ALA A 211 0.23 -3.31 -12.70
N LEU A 212 -0.99 -3.71 -12.32
CA LEU A 212 -1.31 -5.12 -12.07
C LEU A 212 -1.13 -5.99 -13.33
N MET A 213 -1.53 -5.49 -14.50
CA MET A 213 -1.35 -6.20 -15.76
C MET A 213 0.13 -6.32 -16.17
N ALA A 214 0.95 -5.30 -15.90
CA ALA A 214 2.39 -5.34 -16.17
C ALA A 214 3.08 -6.42 -15.31
N ILE A 215 2.73 -6.52 -14.02
CA ILE A 215 3.21 -7.59 -13.14
C ILE A 215 2.80 -8.96 -13.68
N ALA A 216 1.52 -9.13 -14.04
CA ALA A 216 1.02 -10.40 -14.57
C ALA A 216 1.76 -10.82 -15.86
N GLY A 217 2.03 -9.88 -16.77
CA GLY A 217 2.81 -10.12 -17.98
C GLY A 217 4.29 -10.46 -17.73
N THR A 218 4.83 -10.17 -16.54
CA THR A 218 6.20 -10.52 -16.16
C THR A 218 6.28 -11.92 -15.53
N LEU A 219 5.15 -12.43 -15.04
CA LEU A 219 5.05 -13.75 -14.39
C LEU A 219 4.67 -14.88 -15.37
N LEU A 220 4.16 -14.53 -16.55
CA LEU A 220 3.84 -15.43 -17.67
C LEU A 220 5.04 -15.59 -18.60
#